data_AF-A0A1G1EF35-F1
#
_entry.id   AF-A0A1G1EF35-F1
#
_cell.length_a   1.000
_cell.length_b   1.000
_cell.length_c   1.000
_cell.angle_alpha   90.00
_cell.angle_beta   90.00
_cell.angle_gamma   90.00
#
_symmetry.space_group_name_H-M   'P 1'
#
loop_
_entity.id
_entity.type
_entity.pdbx_description
1 polymer ?
#
loop_
_entity_poly.entity_id
_entity_poly.type
_entity_poly.pdbx_seq_one_letter_code
_entity_poly.pdbx_strand_id
1 'polypeptide(L)' 'MITVHPETMKILKCDLCQGDPQCVKLCETKALQYLPAIALTYDKKREWAKKEMEERNHEWLGR' A
#
# COMPACT_ATOMS: atom_id res chain seq x y z
N MET A 1 -4.81 15.89 -2.93
CA MET A 1 -5.37 17.24 -3.07
C MET A 1 -5.90 17.39 -4.48
N ILE A 2 -7.10 17.93 -4.64
CA ILE A 2 -7.71 18.22 -5.94
C ILE A 2 -7.95 19.73 -5.95
N THR A 3 -7.46 20.40 -6.98
CA THR A 3 -7.54 21.87 -7.11
C THR A 3 -7.97 22.19 -8.53
N VAL A 4 -8.58 23.35 -8.77
CA VAL A 4 -9.01 23.76 -10.11
C VAL A 4 -8.04 24.81 -10.64
N HIS A 5 -7.60 24.67 -11.88
CA HIS A 5 -6.77 25.66 -12.55
C HIS A 5 -7.58 26.94 -12.79
N PRO A 6 -7.09 28.12 -12.36
CA PRO A 6 -7.90 29.35 -12.36
C PRO A 6 -8.33 29.81 -13.76
N GLU A 7 -7.47 29.66 -14.77
CA GLU A 7 -7.76 30.13 -16.14
C GLU A 7 -8.45 29.09 -17.04
N THR A 8 -8.04 27.81 -16.95
CA THR A 8 -8.58 26.75 -17.83
C THR A 8 -9.79 26.04 -17.24
N MET A 9 -10.14 26.31 -15.98
CA MET A 9 -11.16 25.60 -15.18
C MET A 9 -10.98 24.07 -15.14
N LYS A 10 -9.78 23.57 -15.44
CA LYS A 10 -9.48 22.14 -15.43
C LYS A 10 -9.14 21.66 -14.02
N ILE A 11 -9.54 20.43 -13.72
CA ILE A 11 -9.21 19.76 -12.46
C ILE A 11 -7.73 19.35 -12.48
N LEU A 12 -6.98 19.80 -11.49
CA LEU A 12 -5.62 19.42 -11.18
C LEU A 12 -5.62 18.40 -10.04
N LYS A 13 -5.09 17.21 -10.33
CA LYS A 13 -4.88 16.14 -9.36
C LYS A 13 -3.52 15.52 -9.65
N CYS A 14 -2.84 15.06 -8.60
CA CYS A 14 -1.66 14.21 -8.75
C CYS A 14 -2.02 12.95 -9.56
N ASP A 15 -1.36 12.77 -10.68
CA ASP A 15 -1.48 11.65 -11.62
C ASP A 15 -0.44 10.55 -11.33
N LEU A 16 0.24 10.64 -10.20
CA LEU A 16 1.29 9.71 -9.78
C LEU A 16 2.51 9.69 -10.73
N CYS A 17 2.72 10.77 -11.50
CA CYS A 17 3.81 10.86 -12.48
C CYS A 17 3.82 9.63 -13.42
N GLN A 18 2.64 9.22 -13.91
CA GLN A 18 2.47 8.07 -14.80
C GLN A 18 3.02 6.73 -14.23
N GLY A 19 3.07 6.61 -12.90
CA GLY A 19 3.57 5.42 -12.21
C GLY A 19 5.01 5.54 -11.71
N ASP A 20 5.71 6.64 -11.99
CA ASP A 20 7.07 6.89 -11.52
C ASP A 20 7.13 8.15 -10.63
N PRO A 21 6.73 8.04 -9.35
CA PRO A 21 6.57 9.20 -8.48
C PRO A 21 7.92 9.86 -8.14
N GLN A 22 8.17 11.02 -8.74
CA GLN A 22 9.40 11.79 -8.52
C GLN A 22 9.53 12.29 -7.07
N CYS A 23 8.42 12.61 -6.42
CA CYS A 23 8.41 13.02 -5.01
C CYS A 23 8.92 11.94 -4.05
N VAL A 24 8.72 10.66 -4.38
CA VAL A 24 9.24 9.53 -3.59
C VAL A 24 10.75 9.41 -3.79
N LYS A 25 11.24 9.60 -5.03
CA LYS A 25 12.68 9.54 -5.36
C LYS A 25 13.50 10.65 -4.71
N LEU A 26 12.92 11.85 -4.62
CA LEU A 26 13.58 13.01 -4.01
C LEU A 26 13.58 12.97 -2.47
N CYS A 27 12.81 12.06 -1.85
CA CYS A 27 12.67 12.01 -0.40
C CYS A 27 13.91 11.35 0.25
N GLU A 28 14.92 12.14 0.59
CA GLU A 28 16.16 11.67 1.24
C GLU A 28 15.91 11.00 2.60
N THR A 29 14.95 11.51 3.37
CA THR A 29 14.57 10.98 4.69
C THR A 29 13.78 9.68 4.62
N LYS A 30 13.38 9.23 3.41
CA LYS A 30 12.60 8.01 3.17
C LYS A 30 11.25 7.98 3.90
N ALA A 31 10.66 9.14 4.15
CA ALA A 31 9.31 9.26 4.73
C ALA A 31 8.22 8.75 3.77
N LEU A 32 8.48 8.78 2.46
CA LEU A 32 7.58 8.28 1.43
C LEU A 32 8.16 7.02 0.80
N GLN A 33 7.31 6.02 0.55
CA GLN A 33 7.68 4.78 -0.12
C GLN A 33 6.64 4.45 -1.18
N TYR A 34 7.11 4.02 -2.36
CA TYR A 34 6.26 3.51 -3.43
C TYR A 34 6.38 1.99 -3.47
N LEU A 35 5.31 1.30 -3.07
CA LEU A 35 5.25 -0.15 -2.98
C LEU A 35 4.13 -0.68 -3.88
N PRO A 36 4.30 -1.88 -4.48
CA PRO A 36 3.22 -2.52 -5.20
C PRO A 36 2.09 -2.89 -4.23
N ALA A 37 0.84 -2.79 -4.67
CA ALA A 37 -0.35 -3.03 -3.84
C ALA A 37 -0.34 -4.40 -3.15
N ILE A 38 0.29 -5.40 -3.77
CA ILE A 38 0.40 -6.75 -3.22
C ILE A 38 1.28 -6.79 -1.95
N ALA A 39 2.33 -5.97 -1.88
CA ALA A 39 3.24 -5.92 -0.74
C ALA A 39 2.52 -5.41 0.52
N LEU A 40 1.60 -4.44 0.38
CA LEU A 40 0.85 -3.87 1.51
C LEU A 40 -0.10 -4.88 2.19
N THR A 41 -0.52 -5.92 1.48
CA THR A 41 -1.45 -6.94 2.01
C THR A 41 -0.76 -8.23 2.40
N TYR A 42 0.45 -8.47 1.88
CA TYR A 42 1.15 -9.72 2.05
C TYR A 42 1.53 -9.99 3.51
N ASP A 43 2.04 -8.99 4.23
CA ASP A 43 2.38 -9.15 5.65
C ASP A 43 1.14 -9.43 6.50
N LYS A 44 0.05 -8.67 6.29
CA LYS A 44 -1.23 -8.92 6.99
C LYS A 44 -1.79 -10.32 6.68
N LYS A 45 -1.70 -10.77 5.44
CA LYS A 45 -2.12 -12.13 5.03
C LYS A 45 -1.25 -13.21 5.67
N ARG A 46 0.07 -13.00 5.74
CA ARG A 46 1.00 -13.94 6.35
C ARG A 46 0.76 -14.03 7.86
N GLU A 47 0.55 -12.91 8.54
CA GLU A 47 0.22 -12.88 9.97
C GLU A 47 -1.14 -13.51 10.25
N TRP A 48 -2.16 -13.27 9.41
CA TRP A 48 -3.45 -13.94 9.52
C TRP A 48 -3.32 -15.45 9.31
N ALA A 49 -2.58 -15.89 8.29
CA ALA A 49 -2.34 -17.31 8.04
C ALA A 49 -1.58 -17.99 9.19
N LYS A 50 -0.66 -17.29 9.87
CA LYS A 50 0.03 -17.78 11.07
C LYS A 50 -0.92 -17.90 12.28
N LYS A 51 -1.81 -16.92 12.47
CA LYS A 51 -2.82 -17.01 13.52
C LYS A 51 -3.81 -18.13 13.25
N GLU A 52 -4.28 -18.24 12.00
CA GLU A 52 -5.19 -19.30 11.58
C GLU A 52 -4.56 -20.70 11.69
N MET A 53 -3.28 -20.87 11.32
CA MET A 53 -2.59 -22.16 11.49
C MET A 53 -2.38 -22.52 12.96
N GLU A 54 -2.20 -21.53 13.84
CA GLU A 54 -2.02 -21.72 15.28
C GLU A 54 -3.35 -21.97 16.00
N GLU A 55 -4.39 -21.21 15.69
CA GLU A 55 -5.75 -21.39 16.22
C GLU A 55 -6.39 -22.69 15.70
N ARG A 56 -6.05 -23.14 14.49
CA ARG A 56 -6.44 -24.48 13.98
C ARG A 56 -5.64 -25.62 14.65
N ASN A 57 -4.89 -25.36 15.71
CA ASN A 57 -4.20 -26.39 16.49
C ASN A 57 -4.64 -26.41 17.96
N HIS A 58 -5.77 -27.05 18.26
CA HIS A 58 -5.98 -27.65 19.59
C HIS A 58 -6.89 -28.90 19.66
N GLU A 59 -7.30 -29.52 18.54
CA GLU A 59 -8.05 -30.80 18.61
C GLU A 59 -7.82 -31.77 17.43
N TRP A 60 -7.35 -31.32 16.27
CA TRP A 60 -7.30 -32.17 15.06
C TRP A 60 -6.07 -33.06 14.90
N LEU A 61 -5.05 -32.96 15.77
CA LEU A 61 -3.87 -33.85 15.76
C LEU A 61 -4.04 -35.05 16.72
N GLY A 62 -5.26 -35.57 16.81
CA GLY A 62 -5.65 -36.52 17.86
C GLY A 62 -6.84 -37.41 17.51
N ARG A 63 -6.96 -37.85 16.25
CA ARG A 63 -7.73 -39.06 15.91
C ARG A 63 -6.99 -39.88 14.87
#